data_AF-A0A7X5WQB2-F1
#
_entry.id   AF-A0A7X5WQB2-F1
#
_cell.length_a   1.000
_cell.length_b   1.000
_cell.length_c   1.000
_cell.angle_alpha   90.00
_cell.angle_beta   90.00
_cell.angle_gamma   90.00
#
_symmetry.space_group_name_H-M   'P 1'
#
loop_
_entity.id
_entity.type
_entity.pdbx_description
1 polymer ?
#
loop_
_entity_poly.entity_id
_entity_poly.type
_entity_poly.pdbx_seq_one_letter_code
_entity_poly.pdbx_strand_id
1 'polypeptide(L)' 'IAAARHKPSIWLELSGWSPKYLPPPLLDAVTREFPDRTLFGSDFPFITPEKWLRDWTALDLDDAVTRAVLHDNAARLLGV' A
#
# COMPACT_ATOMS: atom_id res chain seq x y z
N ILE A 1 -8.30 -9.03 1.94
CA ILE A 1 -9.29 -8.05 2.48
C ILE A 1 -10.12 -8.64 3.62
N ALA A 2 -10.95 -9.68 3.40
CA ALA A 2 -11.82 -10.23 4.46
C ALA A 2 -11.07 -10.62 5.76
N ALA A 3 -9.89 -11.24 5.63
CA ALA A 3 -9.05 -11.57 6.78
C ALA A 3 -8.59 -10.32 7.56
N ALA A 4 -8.21 -9.24 6.86
CA ALA A 4 -7.77 -7.98 7.46
C ALA A 4 -8.92 -7.24 8.16
N ARG A 5 -10.16 -7.33 7.65
CA ARG A 5 -11.37 -6.81 8.33
C ARG A 5 -11.60 -7.50 9.68
N HIS A 6 -11.39 -8.81 9.72
CA HIS A 6 -11.70 -9.60 10.91
C HIS A 6 -10.56 -9.67 11.92
N LYS A 7 -9.29 -9.53 11.47
CA LYS A 7 -8.10 -9.67 12.31
C LYS A 7 -7.27 -8.39 12.29
N PRO A 8 -7.25 -7.62 13.39
CA PRO A 8 -6.57 -6.32 13.45
C PRO A 8 -5.03 -6.44 13.46
N SER A 9 -4.46 -7.63 13.51
CA SER A 9 -3.02 -7.86 13.36
C SER A 9 -2.58 -8.11 11.92
N ILE A 10 -3.52 -8.22 10.97
CA ILE A 10 -3.21 -8.43 9.56
C ILE A 10 -3.02 -7.08 8.86
N TRP A 11 -1.94 -6.99 8.11
CA TRP A 11 -1.56 -5.86 7.28
C TRP A 11 -1.71 -6.23 5.80
N LEU A 12 -1.97 -5.23 4.97
CA LEU A 12 -1.91 -5.35 3.52
C LEU A 12 -0.53 -4.95 3.03
N GLU A 13 -0.04 -5.59 1.98
CA GLU A 13 1.21 -5.27 1.31
C GLU A 13 0.93 -5.32 -0.20
N LEU A 14 1.49 -4.38 -0.97
CA LEU A 14 1.06 -4.06 -2.34
C LEU A 14 1.99 -4.60 -3.44
N SER A 15 2.92 -5.48 -3.12
CA SER A 15 3.83 -6.09 -4.08
C SER A 15 3.13 -7.03 -5.07
N GLY A 16 3.83 -7.32 -6.17
CA GLY A 16 3.45 -8.26 -7.22
C GLY A 16 2.73 -7.61 -8.40
N TRP A 17 2.25 -6.38 -8.25
CA TRP A 17 1.43 -5.67 -9.23
C TRP A 17 1.91 -4.22 -9.34
N SER A 18 1.89 -3.65 -10.54
CA SER A 18 2.05 -2.20 -10.67
C SER A 18 0.77 -1.51 -10.14
N PRO A 19 0.89 -0.40 -9.38
CA PRO A 19 -0.24 0.33 -8.80
C PRO A 19 -1.37 0.66 -9.79
N LYS A 20 -1.05 0.91 -11.06
CA LYS A 20 -2.04 1.19 -12.11
C LYS A 20 -2.98 0.01 -12.42
N TYR A 21 -2.67 -1.19 -11.95
CA TYR A 21 -3.49 -2.39 -12.11
C TYR A 21 -4.16 -2.84 -10.80
N LEU A 22 -4.07 -2.04 -9.73
CA LEU A 22 -4.76 -2.37 -8.48
C LEU A 22 -6.26 -2.44 -8.75
N PRO A 23 -6.93 -3.55 -8.40
CA PRO A 23 -8.38 -3.65 -8.51
C PRO A 23 -9.05 -2.52 -7.70
N PRO A 24 -10.14 -1.89 -8.19
CA PRO A 24 -10.82 -0.82 -7.46
C PRO A 24 -11.18 -1.17 -6.00
N PRO A 25 -11.65 -2.40 -5.67
CA PRO A 25 -11.93 -2.76 -4.29
C PRO A 25 -10.68 -2.78 -3.39
N LEU A 26 -9.50 -3.07 -3.95
CA LEU A 26 -8.25 -3.00 -3.20
C LEU A 26 -7.84 -1.55 -3.00
N LEU A 27 -7.98 -0.70 -4.01
CA LEU A 27 -7.67 0.73 -3.88
C LEU A 27 -8.58 1.41 -2.84
N ASP A 28 -9.88 1.11 -2.84
CA ASP A 28 -10.82 1.58 -1.82
C ASP A 28 -10.43 1.07 -0.42
N ALA A 29 -10.04 -0.19 -0.31
CA ALA A 29 -9.60 -0.76 0.95
C ALA A 29 -8.34 -0.05 1.47
N VAL A 30 -7.37 0.24 0.61
CA VAL A 30 -6.14 0.96 0.97
C VAL A 30 -6.41 2.41 1.38
N THR A 31 -7.30 3.10 0.68
CA THR A 31 -7.56 4.53 0.89
C THR A 31 -8.53 4.82 2.04
N ARG A 32 -9.51 3.94 2.26
CA ARG A 32 -10.64 4.21 3.18
C ARG A 32 -10.72 3.27 4.38
N GLU A 33 -10.43 1.99 4.19
CA GLU A 33 -10.61 0.99 5.25
C GLU A 33 -9.33 0.75 6.06
N PHE A 34 -8.19 0.75 5.37
CA PHE A 34 -6.90 0.30 5.88
C PHE A 34 -5.73 1.24 5.56
N PRO A 35 -5.91 2.58 5.56
CA PRO A 35 -4.80 3.49 5.28
C PRO A 35 -3.70 3.41 6.33
N ASP A 36 -4.03 3.01 7.57
CA ASP A 36 -3.10 2.85 8.68
C ASP A 36 -2.41 1.48 8.70
N ARG A 37 -2.77 0.55 7.81
CA ARG A 37 -2.28 -0.84 7.86
C ARG A 37 -1.99 -1.45 6.50
N THR A 38 -1.66 -0.58 5.55
CA THR A 38 -1.20 -0.95 4.22
C THR A 38 0.26 -0.56 4.08
N LEU A 39 1.08 -1.48 3.56
CA LEU A 39 2.52 -1.33 3.39
C LEU A 39 2.87 -1.25 1.91
N PHE A 40 3.83 -0.40 1.60
CA PHE A 40 4.54 -0.43 0.34
C PHE A 40 5.42 -1.68 0.20
N GLY A 41 5.42 -2.24 -1.01
CA GLY A 41 6.46 -3.14 -1.48
C GLY A 41 6.41 -3.24 -3.00
N SER A 42 7.58 -3.19 -3.64
CA SER A 42 7.64 -3.12 -5.10
C SER A 42 7.60 -4.48 -5.78
N ASP A 43 8.03 -5.55 -5.11
CA ASP A 43 8.41 -6.84 -5.73
C ASP A 43 9.70 -6.77 -6.55
N PHE A 44 10.75 -6.12 -6.02
CA PHE A 44 12.08 -6.15 -6.63
C PHE A 44 12.65 -7.58 -6.58
N PRO A 45 13.24 -8.13 -7.66
CA PRO A 45 13.69 -7.44 -8.88
C PRO A 45 12.67 -7.37 -10.03
N PHE A 46 11.47 -7.93 -9.88
CA PHE A 46 10.48 -8.00 -10.97
C PHE A 46 9.88 -6.63 -11.32
N ILE A 47 9.65 -5.78 -10.32
CA ILE A 47 9.24 -4.39 -10.51
C ILE A 47 10.18 -3.49 -9.70
N THR A 48 10.85 -2.58 -10.40
CA THR A 48 11.76 -1.65 -9.73
C THR A 48 10.98 -0.66 -8.84
N PRO A 49 11.54 -0.24 -7.70
CA PRO A 49 10.90 0.76 -6.84
C PRO A 49 10.52 2.03 -7.60
N GLU A 50 11.37 2.52 -8.51
CA GLU A 50 11.11 3.74 -9.29
C GLU A 50 9.88 3.58 -10.21
N LYS A 51 9.74 2.41 -10.84
CA LYS A 51 8.58 2.10 -11.68
C LYS A 51 7.31 2.02 -10.84
N TRP A 52 7.40 1.34 -9.69
CA TRP A 52 6.26 1.20 -8.78
C TRP A 52 5.82 2.57 -8.26
N LEU A 53 6.76 3.38 -7.75
CA LEU A 53 6.50 4.70 -7.17
C LEU A 53 5.90 5.66 -8.20
N ARG A 54 6.42 5.69 -9.43
CA ARG A 54 5.84 6.51 -10.50
C ARG A 54 4.38 6.12 -10.77
N ASP A 55 4.09 4.83 -10.86
CA ASP A 55 2.74 4.34 -11.14
C ASP A 55 1.81 4.59 -9.94
N TRP A 56 2.33 4.61 -8.70
CA TRP A 56 1.59 5.01 -7.49
C TRP A 56 1.25 6.50 -7.49
N THR A 57 2.24 7.37 -7.75
CA THR A 57 2.02 8.83 -7.81
C THR A 57 0.98 9.20 -8.87
N ALA A 58 0.92 8.46 -9.98
CA ALA A 58 -0.08 8.68 -11.02
C ALA A 58 -1.53 8.37 -10.60
N LEU A 59 -1.75 7.71 -9.45
CA LEU A 59 -3.08 7.49 -8.88
C LEU A 59 -3.68 8.74 -8.23
N ASP A 60 -2.87 9.80 -7.99
CA ASP A 60 -3.31 11.09 -7.44
C ASP A 60 -4.11 10.94 -6.13
N LEU A 61 -3.59 10.12 -5.22
CA LEU A 61 -4.18 9.87 -3.91
C LEU A 61 -3.81 10.96 -2.91
N ASP A 62 -4.61 11.10 -1.86
CA ASP A 62 -4.34 12.00 -0.73
C ASP A 62 -2.92 11.81 -0.17
N ASP A 63 -2.22 12.92 0.07
CA ASP A 63 -0.85 12.95 0.58
C ASP A 63 -0.69 12.17 1.90
N ALA A 64 -1.71 12.19 2.76
CA ALA A 64 -1.68 11.46 4.02
C ALA A 64 -1.73 9.94 3.79
N VAL A 65 -2.53 9.47 2.83
CA VAL A 65 -2.56 8.05 2.44
C VAL A 65 -1.23 7.65 1.82
N THR A 66 -0.70 8.48 0.93
CA THR A 66 0.60 8.24 0.29
C THR A 66 1.72 8.13 1.33
N ARG A 67 1.79 9.06 2.29
CA ARG A 67 2.79 9.03 3.36
C ARG A 67 2.63 7.80 4.26
N ALA A 68 1.39 7.44 4.60
CA ALA A 68 1.10 6.27 5.43
C ALA A 68 1.57 4.98 4.76
N VAL A 69 1.18 4.76 3.50
CA VAL A 69 1.51 3.55 2.73
C VAL A 69 3.01 3.45 2.44
N LEU A 70 3.64 4.54 2.00
CA LEU A 70 5.04 4.52 1.58
C LEU A 70 6.03 4.48 2.75
N HIS A 71 5.63 4.89 3.96
CA HIS A 71 6.57 5.06 5.06
C HIS A 71 5.98 4.80 6.45
N ASP A 72 5.02 5.60 6.91
CA ASP A 72 4.69 5.68 8.35
C ASP A 72 4.20 4.35 8.92
N ASN A 73 3.47 3.58 8.12
CA ASN A 73 2.97 2.27 8.51
C ASN A 73 4.09 1.26 8.75
N ALA A 74 5.09 1.25 7.87
CA ALA A 74 6.25 0.38 8.01
C ALA A 74 7.12 0.81 9.20
N ALA A 75 7.37 2.13 9.33
CA ALA A 75 8.12 2.70 10.45
C ALA A 75 7.48 2.32 11.80
N ARG A 76 6.16 2.49 11.93
CA ARG A 76 5.41 2.12 13.13
C ARG A 76 5.42 0.62 13.40
N LEU A 77 5.29 -0.21 12.36
CA LEU A 77 5.30 -1.67 12.51
C LEU A 77 6.69 -2.20 12.92
N LEU A 78 7.75 -1.61 12.39
CA LEU A 78 9.14 -2.03 12.61
C LEU A 78 9.81 -1.32 13.80
N GLY A 79 9.21 -0.25 14.33
CA GLY A 79 9.75 0.52 15.45
C GLY A 79 10.98 1.35 15.08
N VAL A 80 11.01 1.91 13.86
CA VAL A 80 12.10 2.74 13.32
C VAL A 80 11.66 4.17 13.04
#